data_AF-A0A4R0K4I4-F1
#
_entry.id   AF-A0A4R0K4I4-F1
#
_cell.length_a   1.000
_cell.length_b   1.000
_cell.length_c   1.000
_cell.angle_alpha   90.00
_cell.angle_beta   90.00
_cell.angle_gamma   90.00
#
_symmetry.space_group_name_H-M   'P 1'
#
loop_
_entity.id
_entity.type
_entity.pdbx_description
1 polymer ?
#
loop_
_entity_poly.entity_id
_entity_poly.type
_entity_poly.pdbx_seq_one_letter_code
_entity_poly.pdbx_strand_id
1 'polypeptide(L)'
;MTKPGDSPVDADREREAELQAAAGRLAVVRELLQRAGRGELSATQLETSLREYWREDGPIVLRAGRAALELARLQALAQLYQWRAQLAAQLQPRETPHGDGSQDAGERR
;
A
#
# COMPACT_ATOMS: atom_id res chain seq x y z
N MET A 1 27.12 9.73 -19.47
CA MET A 1 27.88 9.19 -18.31
C MET A 1 27.05 9.45 -17.06
N THR A 2 26.30 8.43 -16.60
CA THR A 2 25.56 8.45 -15.33
C THR A 2 26.57 8.31 -14.18
N LYS A 3 26.44 9.14 -13.13
CA LYS A 3 27.36 9.16 -11.99
C LYS A 3 27.26 7.86 -11.18
N PRO A 4 28.38 7.30 -10.69
CA PRO A 4 28.34 6.21 -9.72
C PRO A 4 27.79 6.76 -8.40
N GLY A 5 26.55 6.40 -8.08
CA GLY A 5 25.76 6.95 -6.98
C GLY A 5 24.26 7.09 -7.30
N ASP A 6 23.89 6.94 -8.58
CA ASP A 6 22.52 7.06 -9.07
C ASP A 6 21.87 5.68 -9.31
N SER A 7 22.27 4.67 -8.54
CA SER A 7 21.66 3.35 -8.63
C SER A 7 20.33 3.39 -7.88
N PRO A 8 19.20 2.98 -8.49
CA PRO A 8 17.88 3.02 -7.86
C PRO A 8 17.83 2.29 -6.51
N VAL A 9 18.69 1.29 -6.33
CA VAL A 9 18.83 0.52 -5.07
C VAL A 9 19.40 1.37 -3.92
N ASP A 10 20.28 2.32 -4.21
CA ASP A 10 20.88 3.17 -3.17
C ASP A 10 19.90 4.26 -2.72
N ALA A 11 19.12 4.81 -3.65
CA ALA A 11 18.04 5.75 -3.35
C ALA A 11 16.93 5.10 -2.51
N ASP A 12 16.62 3.82 -2.73
CA ASP A 12 15.62 3.11 -1.95
C ASP A 12 16.11 2.81 -0.52
N ARG A 13 17.38 2.45 -0.35
CA ARG A 13 17.98 2.29 0.99
C ARG A 13 18.02 3.60 1.77
N GLU A 14 18.33 4.70 1.11
CA GLU A 14 18.35 6.02 1.75
C GLU A 14 16.95 6.44 2.20
N ARG A 15 15.93 6.23 1.36
CA ARG A 15 14.52 6.46 1.74
C ARG A 15 14.08 5.58 2.90
N GLU A 16 14.48 4.31 2.91
CA GLU A 16 14.15 3.39 4.01
C GLU A 16 14.80 3.84 5.31
N ALA A 17 16.06 4.29 5.27
CA ALA A 17 16.74 4.87 6.43
C ALA A 17 16.07 6.16 6.92
N GLU A 18 15.65 7.06 6.02
CA GLU A 18 14.90 8.28 6.37
C GLU A 18 13.57 7.95 7.06
N LEU A 19 12.82 6.97 6.54
CA LEU A 19 11.55 6.53 7.11
C LEU A 19 11.76 5.91 8.49
N GLN A 20 12.80 5.10 8.66
CA GLN A 20 13.12 4.48 9.95
C GLN A 20 13.51 5.54 11.00
N ALA A 21 14.28 6.56 10.60
CA ALA A 21 14.61 7.67 11.46
C ALA A 21 13.36 8.48 11.86
N ALA A 22 12.48 8.78 10.90
CA ALA A 22 11.22 9.46 11.17
C ALA A 22 10.28 8.65 12.08
N ALA A 23 10.25 7.32 11.93
CA ALA A 23 9.50 6.42 12.82
C ALA A 23 10.05 6.44 14.26
N GLY A 24 11.38 6.47 14.41
CA GLY A 24 12.02 6.65 15.72
C GLY A 24 11.65 7.99 16.36
N ARG A 25 11.66 9.09 15.60
CA ARG A 25 11.24 10.41 16.09
C ARG A 25 9.76 10.50 16.44
N LEU A 26 8.89 9.76 15.73
CA LEU A 26 7.48 9.63 16.10
C LEU A 26 7.28 8.97 17.48
N ALA A 27 8.14 8.00 17.85
CA ALA A 27 8.09 7.39 19.18
C ALA A 27 8.37 8.42 20.29
N VAL A 28 9.32 9.34 20.05
CA VAL A 28 9.62 10.46 20.96
C VAL A 28 8.42 11.40 21.10
N VAL A 29 7.76 11.75 20.00
CA VAL A 29 6.54 12.57 20.02
C VAL A 29 5.43 11.89 20.84
N ARG A 30 5.26 10.58 20.70
CA ARG A 30 4.28 9.82 21.48
C ARG A 30 4.57 9.89 22.98
N GLU A 31 5.84 9.77 23.37
CA GLU A 31 6.24 9.90 24.76
C GLU A 31 5.97 11.32 25.29
N LEU A 32 6.28 12.37 24.52
CA LEU A 32 5.98 13.76 24.89
C LEU A 32 4.49 13.98 25.14
N LEU A 33 3.62 13.44 24.28
CA LEU A 33 2.17 13.50 24.44
C LEU A 33 1.70 12.76 25.71
N GLN A 34 2.28 11.59 26.00
CA GLN A 34 1.97 10.83 27.22
C GLN A 34 2.42 11.57 28.49
N ARG A 35 3.59 12.21 28.47
CA ARG A 35 4.09 13.04 29.57
C ARG A 35 3.22 14.28 29.78
N ALA A 36 2.83 14.95 28.70
CA ALA A 36 1.89 16.08 28.78
C ALA A 36 0.52 15.65 29.33
N GLY A 37 0.00 14.48 28.93
CA GLY A 37 -1.24 13.92 29.48
C GLY A 37 -1.17 13.60 30.98
N ARG A 38 0.04 13.42 31.53
CA ARG A 38 0.31 13.26 32.97
C ARG A 38 0.60 14.59 33.69
N GLY A 39 0.59 15.72 32.98
CA GLY A 39 0.96 17.02 33.53
C GLY A 39 2.46 17.23 33.75
N GLU A 40 3.31 16.33 33.24
CA GLU A 40 4.77 16.38 33.39
C GLU A 40 5.44 17.32 32.37
N LEU A 41 4.65 17.92 31.47
CA LEU A 41 5.10 18.82 30.41
C LEU A 41 4.14 20.00 30.32
N SER A 42 4.67 21.21 30.19
CA SER A 42 3.81 22.39 30.00
C SER A 42 3.24 22.41 28.57
N ALA A 43 2.10 23.08 28.39
CA ALA A 43 1.50 23.26 27.08
C ALA A 43 2.45 23.94 26.09
N THR A 44 3.21 24.94 26.54
CA THR A 44 4.21 25.64 25.72
C THR A 44 5.37 24.73 25.31
N GLN A 45 5.89 23.90 26.23
CA GLN A 45 6.94 22.94 25.91
C GLN A 45 6.46 21.91 24.88
N LEU A 46 5.23 21.41 25.04
CA LEU A 46 4.65 20.46 24.10
C LEU A 46 4.47 21.11 22.72
N GLU A 47 3.95 22.33 22.67
CA GLU A 47 3.75 23.07 21.42
C GLU A 47 5.07 23.28 20.68
N THR A 48 6.13 23.72 21.37
CA THR A 48 7.46 23.91 20.78
C THR A 48 7.99 22.61 20.19
N SER A 49 7.98 21.52 20.96
CA SER A 49 8.48 20.22 20.50
C SER A 49 7.69 19.65 19.33
N LEU A 50 6.35 19.80 19.33
CA LEU A 50 5.51 19.36 18.20
C LEU A 50 5.77 20.19 16.95
N ARG A 51 6.00 21.50 17.10
CA ARG A 51 6.30 22.40 15.98
C ARG A 51 7.65 22.07 15.35
N GLU A 52 8.66 21.77 16.16
CA GLU A 52 9.97 21.32 15.68
C GLU A 52 9.87 19.99 14.94
N TYR A 53 9.19 19.00 15.52
CA TYR A 53 8.93 17.72 14.87
C TYR A 53 8.24 17.90 13.51
N TRP A 54 7.17 18.69 13.45
CA TRP A 54 6.45 18.91 12.19
C TRP A 54 7.30 19.63 11.14
N ARG A 55 8.17 20.55 11.56
CA ARG A 55 9.08 21.25 10.65
C ARG A 55 10.11 20.30 10.05
N GLU A 56 10.63 19.36 10.84
CA GLU A 56 11.72 18.47 10.45
C GLU A 56 11.21 17.21 9.73
N ASP A 57 10.20 16.54 10.28
CA ASP A 57 9.73 15.24 9.79
C ASP A 57 8.43 15.32 8.99
N GLY A 58 7.69 16.43 9.07
CA GLY A 58 6.41 16.60 8.38
C GLY A 58 6.44 16.27 6.89
N PRO A 59 7.43 16.77 6.11
CA PRO A 59 7.55 16.41 4.69
C PRO A 59 7.75 14.92 4.45
N ILE A 60 8.53 14.23 5.30
CA ILE A 60 8.79 12.79 5.18
C ILE A 60 7.50 12.00 5.45
N VAL A 61 6.80 12.32 6.54
CA VAL A 61 5.54 11.69 6.92
C VAL A 61 4.47 11.87 5.84
N LEU A 62 4.35 13.07 5.26
CA LEU A 62 3.40 13.35 4.19
C LEU A 62 3.71 12.56 2.92
N ARG A 63 4.99 12.46 2.52
CA ARG A 63 5.40 11.64 1.37
C ARG A 63 5.10 10.17 1.61
N ALA A 64 5.41 9.65 2.79
CA ALA A 64 5.13 8.27 3.17
C ALA A 64 3.62 7.97 3.12
N GLY A 65 2.80 8.84 3.70
CA GLY A 65 1.34 8.71 3.68
C GLY A 65 0.77 8.72 2.27
N ARG A 66 1.26 9.59 1.38
CA ARG A 66 0.84 9.62 -0.02
C ARG A 66 1.22 8.35 -0.78
N ALA A 67 2.43 7.82 -0.55
CA ALA A 67 2.87 6.58 -1.15
C ALA A 67 2.01 5.39 -0.69
N ALA A 68 1.70 5.32 0.61
CA ALA A 68 0.82 4.30 1.17
C ALA A 68 -0.60 4.36 0.58
N LEU A 69 -1.15 5.58 0.42
CA LEU A 69 -2.46 5.77 -0.19
C LEU A 69 -2.50 5.29 -1.64
N GLU A 70 -1.47 5.60 -2.44
CA GLU A 70 -1.41 5.15 -3.83
C GLU A 70 -1.27 3.63 -3.92
N LEU A 71 -0.47 3.02 -3.04
CA LEU A 71 -0.36 1.55 -2.96
C LEU A 71 -1.71 0.92 -2.64
N ALA A 72 -2.44 1.45 -1.65
CA ALA A 72 -3.77 0.98 -1.30
C ALA A 72 -4.76 1.12 -2.47
N ARG A 73 -4.70 2.24 -3.20
CA ARG A 73 -5.51 2.46 -4.41
C ARG A 73 -5.24 1.41 -5.49
N LEU A 74 -3.97 1.11 -5.75
CA LEU A 74 -3.56 0.10 -6.74
C LEU A 74 -3.99 -1.31 -6.33
N GLN A 75 -3.87 -1.66 -5.04
CA GLN A 75 -4.34 -2.94 -4.51
C GLN A 75 -5.86 -3.08 -4.67
N ALA A 76 -6.62 -2.04 -4.32
CA ALA A 76 -8.08 -2.04 -4.48
C ALA A 76 -8.49 -2.21 -5.95
N LEU A 77 -7.81 -1.53 -6.87
CA LEU A 77 -8.04 -1.69 -8.31
C LEU A 77 -7.74 -3.12 -8.78
N ALA A 78 -6.62 -3.69 -8.35
CA ALA A 78 -6.25 -5.06 -8.71
C ALA A 78 -7.32 -6.06 -8.23
N GLN A 79 -7.81 -5.91 -7.00
CA GLN A 79 -8.89 -6.73 -6.46
C GLN A 79 -10.20 -6.57 -7.24
N LEU A 80 -10.57 -5.34 -7.60
CA LEU A 80 -11.76 -5.07 -8.41
C LEU A 80 -11.66 -5.76 -9.78
N TYR A 81 -10.50 -5.72 -10.44
CA TYR A 81 -10.29 -6.40 -11.70
C TYR A 81 -10.36 -7.92 -11.56
N GLN A 82 -9.82 -8.48 -10.48
CA GLN A 82 -9.94 -9.92 -10.19
C GLN A 82 -11.40 -10.33 -10.00
N TRP A 83 -12.18 -9.58 -9.23
CA TRP A 83 -13.61 -9.84 -9.05
C TRP A 83 -14.37 -9.75 -10.38
N ARG A 84 -14.06 -8.76 -11.22
CA ARG A 84 -14.68 -8.64 -12.54
C ARG A 84 -14.40 -9.86 -13.42
N ALA A 85 -13.17 -10.37 -13.40
CA ALA A 85 -12.79 -11.57 -14.15
C ALA A 85 -13.53 -12.82 -13.63
N GLN A 86 -13.66 -12.97 -12.31
CA GLN A 86 -14.40 -14.08 -11.70
C GLN A 86 -15.88 -14.03 -12.06
N LEU A 87 -16.52 -12.87 -12.00
CA LEU A 87 -17.91 -12.69 -12.41
C LEU A 87 -18.10 -13.00 -13.89
N ALA A 88 -17.19 -12.54 -14.76
CA ALA A 88 -17.24 -12.86 -16.18
C ALA A 88 -17.13 -14.37 -16.44
N ALA A 89 -16.26 -15.07 -15.70
CA ALA A 89 -16.12 -16.53 -15.81
C ALA A 89 -17.36 -17.29 -15.33
N GLN A 90 -18.07 -16.78 -14.31
CA GLN A 90 -19.32 -17.38 -13.81
C GLN A 90 -20.52 -17.12 -14.75
N LEU A 91 -20.49 -16.00 -15.48
CA LEU A 91 -21.55 -15.61 -16.41
C LEU A 91 -21.34 -16.16 -17.83
N GLN A 92 -20.17 -16.74 -18.14
CA GLN A 92 -20.00 -17.43 -19.40
C GLN A 92 -20.95 -18.63 -19.45
N PRO A 93 -21.81 -18.74 -20.49
CA PRO A 93 -22.61 -19.92 -20.68
C PRO A 93 -21.65 -21.10 -20.78
N ARG A 94 -21.82 -22.06 -19.88
CA ARG A 94 -21.15 -23.36 -19.97
C ARG A 94 -21.59 -23.91 -21.32
N GLU A 95 -20.72 -23.90 -22.32
CA GLU A 95 -20.95 -24.66 -23.53
C GLU A 95 -21.08 -26.11 -23.07
N THR A 96 -22.32 -26.55 -22.86
CA THR A 96 -22.62 -27.95 -22.69
C THR A 96 -22.07 -28.61 -23.94
N PRO A 97 -21.13 -29.57 -23.84
CA PRO A 97 -20.82 -30.38 -24.99
C PRO A 97 -22.13 -31.05 -25.35
N HIS A 98 -22.80 -30.55 -26.39
CA HIS A 98 -23.91 -31.25 -27.01
C HIS A 98 -23.29 -32.57 -27.47
N GLY A 99 -23.58 -33.62 -26.72
CA GLY A 99 -23.39 -34.97 -27.17
C GLY A 99 -24.26 -35.14 -28.40
N ASP A 100 -23.71 -34.87 -29.57
CA ASP A 100 -24.17 -35.51 -30.79
C ASP A 100 -23.42 -36.83 -30.93
N GLY A 101 -23.76 -37.73 -30.01
CA GLY A 101 -23.55 -39.16 -30.14
C GLY A 101 -24.79 -39.79 -30.78
N SER A 102 -25.21 -39.32 -31.96
CA SER A 102 -25.96 -40.19 -32.89
C SER A 102 -24.94 -41.19 -33.43
N GLN A 103 -24.81 -42.42 -32.91
CA GLN A 103 -25.79 -43.49 -33.06
C GLN A 103 -26.51 -43.41 -34.41
N ASP A 104 -25.80 -43.74 -35.49
CA ASP A 104 -26.41 -44.37 -36.64
C ASP A 104 -25.80 -45.76 -36.81
N ALA A 105 -26.39 -46.71 -36.09
CA ALA A 105 -26.31 -48.13 -36.36
C ALA A 105 -27.62 -48.51 -37.08
N GLY A 106 -27.52 -49.04 -38.29
CA GLY A 106 -28.67 -49.53 -39.06
C GLY A 106 -28.34 -49.58 -40.56
N GLU A 107 -27.49 -50.49 -41.01
CA GLU A 107 -27.98 -51.80 -41.47
C GLU A 107 -29.18 -51.66 -42.43
N ARG A 108 -28.94 -51.48 -43.73
CA ARG A 108 -29.80 -52.03 -44.78
C ARG A 108 -28.95 -52.56 -45.93
N ARG A 109 -29.23 -53.82 -46.24
CA ARG A 109 -28.73 -54.61 -47.36
C ARG A 109 -29.14 -54.02 -48.70
#